data_AF-A0A967LP51-F1
#
_entry.id   AF-A0A967LP51-F1
#
_cell.length_a   1.000
_cell.length_b   1.000
_cell.length_c   1.000
_cell.angle_alpha   90.00
_cell.angle_beta   90.00
_cell.angle_gamma   90.00
#
_symmetry.space_group_name_H-M   'P 1'
#
loop_
_entity.id
_entity.type
_entity.pdbx_description
1 polymer ?
#
loop_
_entity_poly.entity_id
_entity_poly.type
_entity_poly.pdbx_seq_one_letter_code
_entity_poly.pdbx_strand_id
1 'polypeptide(L)'
;GNSGTAEAREAASPTPADDPRGAEVRRTPTPPPGHAWVIFGADTVLAEVAATAEERAEGLMYRDDVPDGTGMLFVFQDSQP
;
A
#
# COMPACT_ATOMS: atom_id res chain seq x y z
N GLY A 1 -56.85 -1.02 -39.04
CA GLY A 1 -55.43 -1.37 -38.90
C GLY A 1 -54.82 -0.47 -37.85
N ASN A 2 -54.29 -1.10 -36.81
CA ASN A 2 -53.45 -0.61 -35.71
C ASN A 2 -53.97 0.48 -34.74
N SER A 3 -54.34 0.02 -33.55
CA SER A 3 -54.37 0.71 -32.25
C SER A 3 -52.96 1.17 -31.80
N GLY A 4 -52.87 2.15 -30.90
CA GLY A 4 -51.63 2.41 -30.15
C GLY A 4 -51.59 3.75 -29.43
N THR A 5 -52.02 3.76 -28.17
CA THR A 5 -52.01 4.85 -27.19
C THR A 5 -50.62 5.21 -26.65
N ALA A 6 -50.39 6.52 -26.50
CA ALA A 6 -49.89 7.27 -25.34
C ALA A 6 -48.51 6.98 -24.67
N GLU A 7 -47.98 8.10 -24.14
CA GLU A 7 -47.10 8.27 -22.99
C GLU A 7 -45.60 8.47 -23.22
N ALA A 8 -45.23 9.75 -23.06
CA ALA A 8 -43.93 10.25 -22.68
C ALA A 8 -43.35 9.46 -21.50
N ARG A 9 -42.07 9.10 -21.62
CA ARG A 9 -41.23 8.70 -20.50
C ARG A 9 -39.85 9.25 -20.75
N GLU A 10 -39.65 10.40 -20.13
CA GLU A 10 -38.37 10.92 -19.65
C GLU A 10 -37.48 9.74 -19.23
N ALA A 11 -36.47 9.45 -20.05
CA ALA A 11 -35.50 8.42 -19.75
C ALA A 11 -34.70 8.90 -18.54
N ALA A 12 -35.04 8.38 -17.37
CA ALA A 12 -34.28 8.58 -16.15
C ALA A 12 -32.80 8.29 -16.40
N SER A 13 -31.93 9.26 -16.11
CA SER A 13 -30.49 9.07 -16.01
C SER A 13 -30.21 7.85 -15.12
N PRO A 14 -29.37 6.90 -15.52
CA PRO A 14 -29.00 5.80 -14.63
C PRO A 14 -28.28 6.37 -13.42
N THR A 15 -28.87 6.18 -12.23
CA THR A 15 -28.21 6.45 -10.94
C THR A 15 -26.94 5.59 -10.87
N PRO A 16 -25.75 6.15 -10.51
CA PRO A 16 -24.50 5.37 -10.45
C PRO A 16 -24.42 4.37 -9.28
N ALA A 17 -25.54 4.02 -8.66
CA ALA A 17 -25.57 3.38 -7.34
C ALA A 17 -25.36 1.85 -7.38
N ASP A 18 -25.10 1.26 -8.55
CA ASP A 18 -24.96 -0.20 -8.68
C ASP A 18 -23.91 -0.60 -9.74
N ASP A 19 -22.80 0.15 -9.85
CA ASP A 19 -21.63 -0.37 -10.56
C ASP A 19 -20.70 -1.11 -9.56
N PRO A 20 -20.72 -2.45 -9.52
CA PRO A 20 -19.78 -3.21 -8.69
C PRO A 20 -18.32 -3.06 -9.15
N ARG A 21 -18.06 -2.36 -10.27
CA ARG A 21 -16.71 -2.03 -10.77
C ARG A 21 -16.13 -0.74 -10.14
N GLY A 22 -16.87 -0.07 -9.25
CA GLY A 22 -16.49 1.22 -8.67
C GLY A 22 -15.70 1.18 -7.36
N ALA A 23 -15.43 0.02 -6.76
CA ALA A 23 -14.86 -0.04 -5.41
C ALA A 23 -13.84 -1.18 -5.20
N GLU A 24 -12.99 -1.49 -6.18
CA GLU A 24 -11.68 -1.99 -5.82
C GLU A 24 -10.86 -0.80 -5.33
N VAL A 25 -11.02 -0.47 -4.04
CA VAL A 25 -10.03 0.35 -3.34
C VAL A 25 -8.70 -0.38 -3.55
N ARG A 26 -7.86 0.16 -4.43
CA ARG A 26 -6.51 -0.33 -4.63
C ARG A 26 -5.81 -0.20 -3.29
N ARG A 27 -5.85 -1.26 -2.47
CA ARG A 27 -5.07 -1.31 -1.26
C ARG A 27 -3.64 -1.28 -1.75
N THR A 28 -2.98 -0.14 -1.56
CA THR A 28 -1.52 -0.12 -1.67
C THR A 28 -1.01 -1.16 -0.69
N PRO A 29 -0.18 -2.12 -1.13
CA PRO A 29 0.42 -3.06 -0.20
C PRO A 29 1.13 -2.27 0.91
N THR A 30 1.18 -2.82 2.11
CA THR A 30 2.00 -2.28 3.19
C THR A 30 3.12 -3.28 3.48
N PRO A 31 4.30 -2.83 3.91
CA PRO A 31 5.33 -3.76 4.35
C PRO A 31 4.81 -4.62 5.52
N PRO A 32 5.34 -5.83 5.71
CA PRO A 32 5.06 -6.64 6.88
C PRO A 32 5.41 -5.90 8.19
N PRO A 33 4.84 -6.32 9.34
CA PRO A 33 5.24 -5.79 10.63
C PRO A 33 6.77 -5.85 10.84
N GLY A 34 7.33 -4.82 11.45
CA GLY A 34 8.78 -4.71 11.66
C GLY A 34 9.59 -4.42 10.40
N HIS A 35 8.93 -4.11 9.27
CA HIS A 35 9.60 -3.75 8.03
C HIS A 35 9.15 -2.38 7.51
N ALA A 36 10.01 -1.76 6.71
CA ALA A 36 9.75 -0.51 6.01
C ALA A 36 10.13 -0.64 4.52
N TRP A 37 9.43 0.11 3.67
CA TRP A 37 9.91 0.34 2.31
C TRP A 37 10.83 1.56 2.29
N VAL A 38 12.03 1.37 1.75
CA VAL A 38 12.97 2.45 1.50
C VAL A 38 13.08 2.61 -0.02
N ILE A 39 12.62 3.77 -0.52
CA ILE A 39 12.51 4.03 -1.95
C ILE A 39 13.67 4.95 -2.37
N PHE A 40 14.47 4.49 -3.33
CA PHE A 40 15.60 5.20 -3.90
C PHE A 40 15.36 5.41 -5.40
N GLY A 41 14.72 6.52 -5.79
CA GLY A 41 14.36 6.74 -7.19
C GLY A 41 13.40 5.66 -7.70
N ALA A 42 13.87 4.80 -8.59
CA ALA A 42 13.11 3.67 -9.13
C ALA A 42 13.27 2.37 -8.31
N ASP A 43 14.25 2.31 -7.42
CA ASP A 43 14.55 1.12 -6.62
C ASP A 43 13.78 1.14 -5.30
N THR A 44 13.44 -0.03 -4.77
CA THR A 44 12.78 -0.18 -3.47
C THR A 44 13.43 -1.31 -2.69
N VAL A 45 13.78 -1.04 -1.45
CA VAL A 45 14.30 -2.00 -0.49
C VAL A 45 13.24 -2.32 0.54
N LEU A 46 12.99 -3.61 0.79
CA LEU A 46 12.23 -4.08 1.95
C LEU A 46 13.19 -4.24 3.14
N ALA A 47 13.20 -3.26 4.04
CA ALA A 47 14.15 -3.21 5.15
C ALA A 47 13.51 -3.67 6.47
N GLU A 48 14.21 -4.51 7.24
CA GLU A 48 13.91 -4.77 8.65
C GLU A 48 14.14 -3.50 9.48
N VAL A 49 13.30 -3.19 10.46
CA VAL A 49 13.41 -1.98 11.29
C VAL A 49 14.06 -2.32 12.62
N ALA A 50 15.23 -1.73 12.89
CA ALA A 50 15.90 -1.77 14.18
C ALA A 50 15.62 -0.47 14.95
N ALA A 51 14.60 -0.50 15.82
CA ALA A 51 14.11 0.68 16.55
C ALA A 51 14.66 0.78 17.98
N THR A 52 15.01 -0.36 18.59
CA THR A 52 15.56 -0.45 19.94
C THR A 52 17.09 -0.46 19.94
N ALA A 53 17.72 -0.19 21.08
CA ALA A 53 19.18 -0.23 21.18
C ALA A 53 19.73 -1.64 20.93
N GLU A 54 18.99 -2.65 21.40
CA GLU A 54 19.30 -4.06 21.27
C GLU A 54 19.25 -4.49 19.79
N GLU A 55 18.15 -4.20 19.08
CA GLU A 55 18.03 -4.52 17.64
C GLU A 55 19.11 -3.83 16.80
N ARG A 56 19.47 -2.59 17.15
CA ARG A 56 20.56 -1.89 16.46
C ARG A 56 21.94 -2.47 16.77
N ALA A 57 22.15 -2.97 17.99
CA ALA A 57 23.42 -3.59 18.36
C ALA A 57 23.59 -4.96 17.69
N GLU A 58 22.51 -5.72 17.54
CA GLU A 58 22.50 -6.99 16.81
C GLU A 58 22.71 -6.78 15.31
N GLY A 59 22.02 -5.80 14.72
CA GLY A 59 22.14 -5.48 13.30
C GLY A 59 21.97 -6.73 12.42
N LEU A 60 22.92 -6.94 11.51
CA LEU A 60 22.95 -8.10 10.61
C LEU A 60 24.03 -9.13 10.99
N MET A 61 24.53 -9.11 12.24
CA MET A 61 25.74 -9.83 12.66
C MET A 61 25.68 -11.36 12.54
N TYR A 62 24.49 -11.95 12.43
CA TYR A 62 24.29 -13.40 12.32
C TYR A 62 23.63 -13.84 11.01
N ARG A 63 23.59 -12.97 10.01
CA ARG A 63 23.05 -13.32 8.69
C ARG A 63 24.13 -13.97 7.83
N ASP A 64 23.79 -15.09 7.21
CA ASP A 64 24.67 -15.73 6.23
C ASP A 64 24.74 -14.93 4.91
N ASP A 65 23.65 -14.20 4.58
CA ASP A 65 23.53 -13.37 3.39
C ASP A 65 22.48 -12.26 3.57
N VAL A 66 22.54 -11.23 2.72
CA VAL A 66 21.54 -10.16 2.64
C VAL A 66 21.01 -10.12 1.20
N PRO A 67 19.81 -10.68 0.93
CA PRO A 67 19.28 -10.77 -0.42
C PRO A 67 19.13 -9.41 -1.10
N ASP A 68 19.26 -9.40 -2.43
CA ASP A 68 19.02 -8.21 -3.25
C ASP A 68 17.63 -7.60 -2.96
N GLY A 69 17.58 -6.27 -2.82
CA GLY A 69 16.35 -5.56 -2.48
C GLY A 69 15.92 -5.68 -1.01
N THR A 70 16.78 -6.20 -0.13
CA THR A 70 16.57 -6.24 1.32
C THR A 70 17.62 -5.43 2.08
N GLY A 71 17.40 -5.22 3.37
CA GLY A 71 18.36 -4.55 4.24
C GLY A 71 17.80 -4.30 5.63
N MET A 72 18.43 -3.40 6.37
CA MET A 72 18.00 -2.99 7.70
C MET A 72 18.03 -1.47 7.85
N LEU A 73 16.96 -0.91 8.42
CA LEU A 73 16.78 0.50 8.73
C LEU A 73 16.97 0.72 10.23
N PHE A 74 18.01 1.49 10.58
CA PHE A 74 18.31 1.86 11.96
C PHE A 74 17.61 3.18 12.28
N VAL A 75 16.70 3.16 13.26
CA VAL A 75 16.02 4.37 13.74
C VAL A 75 16.75 4.87 14.99
N PHE A 76 17.26 6.10 14.92
CA PHE A 76 17.79 6.81 16.07
C PHE A 76 16.79 7.90 16.43
N GLN A 77 16.37 7.97 17.70
CA GLN A 77 15.68 9.15 18.18
C GLN A 77 16.69 10.30 18.20
N ASP A 78 16.28 11.48 17.75
CA ASP A 78 17.13 12.66 17.78
C ASP A 78 17.74 12.80 19.18
N SER A 79 19.06 12.95 19.24
CA SER A 79 19.72 13.34 20.48
C SER A 79 19.14 14.69 20.85
N GLN A 80 18.24 14.77 21.84
CA GLN A 80 17.92 16.06 22.41
C GLN A 80 19.26 16.67 22.89
N PRO A 81 19.64 17.86 22.38
CA PRO A 81 20.87 18.53 22.81
C PRO A 81 20.84 18.89 24.29
#